data_AF-A0A3D9LN73-F1
#
_entry.id   AF-A0A3D9LN73-F1
#
_cell.length_a   1.000
_cell.length_b   1.000
_cell.length_c   1.000
_cell.angle_alpha   90.00
_cell.angle_beta   90.00
_cell.angle_gamma   90.00
#
_symmetry.space_group_name_H-M   'P 1'
#
loop_
_entity.id
_entity.type
_entity.pdbx_description
1 polymer ?
#
loop_
_entity_poly.entity_id
_entity_poly.type
_entity_poly.pdbx_seq_one_letter_code
_entity_poly.pdbx_strand_id
1 'polypeptide(L)'
;MKHFYDINKLLILITSFLYLTFWGGIMAQIVLGLVQILMSITLIVHFKALSKLVKKLFKSYVITTASFIVLFRIIGHFGIGGFQFIFLWLFVSMGLALFHFYITYKIKLS
;
A
#
# COMPACT_ATOMS: atom_id res chain seq x y z
N MET A 1 -9.15 2.77 16.17
CA MET A 1 -8.14 2.21 15.23
C MET A 1 -8.34 0.73 14.87
N LYS A 2 -9.06 -0.09 15.67
CA LYS A 2 -9.29 -1.52 15.36
C LYS A 2 -10.00 -1.73 14.00
N HIS A 3 -10.96 -0.87 13.65
CA HIS A 3 -11.66 -0.91 12.37
C HIS A 3 -10.77 -0.69 11.14
N PHE A 4 -9.64 0.04 11.25
CA PHE A 4 -8.74 0.24 10.11
C PHE A 4 -8.08 -1.04 9.66
N TYR A 5 -7.71 -1.91 10.61
CA TYR A 5 -7.16 -3.22 10.28
C TYR A 5 -8.22 -4.11 9.62
N ASP A 6 -9.46 -4.10 10.10
CA ASP A 6 -10.52 -4.95 9.54
C ASP A 6 -10.91 -4.49 8.11
N ILE A 7 -10.97 -3.17 7.89
CA ILE A 7 -11.18 -2.57 6.55
C ILE A 7 -10.02 -2.92 5.60
N ASN A 8 -8.77 -2.74 6.05
CA ASN A 8 -7.59 -3.03 5.23
C ASN A 8 -7.44 -4.54 4.94
N LYS A 9 -7.80 -5.41 5.90
CA LYS A 9 -7.85 -6.87 5.73
C LYS A 9 -8.85 -7.25 4.65
N LEU A 10 -10.07 -6.72 4.74
CA LEU A 10 -11.13 -7.01 3.79
C LEU A 10 -10.77 -6.53 2.38
N LEU A 11 -10.23 -5.32 2.26
CA LEU A 11 -9.81 -4.77 0.97
C LEU A 11 -8.68 -5.59 0.34
N ILE A 12 -7.69 -6.03 1.11
CA ILE A 12 -6.63 -6.91 0.59
C ILE A 12 -7.21 -8.26 0.16
N LEU A 13 -8.13 -8.84 0.93
CA LEU A 13 -8.78 -10.09 0.56
C LEU A 13 -9.54 -9.96 -0.77
N ILE A 14 -10.40 -8.93 -0.89
CA ILE A 14 -11.16 -8.65 -2.11
C ILE A 14 -10.22 -8.39 -3.28
N THR A 15 -9.16 -7.60 -3.07
CA THR A 15 -8.20 -7.28 -4.12
C THR A 15 -7.46 -8.53 -4.59
N SER A 16 -7.02 -9.41 -3.68
CA SER A 16 -6.40 -10.69 -4.02
C SER A 16 -7.32 -11.63 -4.81
N PHE A 17 -8.62 -11.67 -4.47
CA PHE A 17 -9.60 -12.41 -5.28
C PHE A 17 -9.77 -11.79 -6.66
N LEU A 18 -9.84 -10.46 -6.72
CA LEU A 18 -9.98 -9.74 -7.99
C LEU A 18 -8.72 -9.83 -8.86
N TYR A 19 -7.53 -10.08 -8.29
CA TYR A 19 -6.31 -10.38 -9.05
C TYR A 19 -6.41 -11.66 -9.89
N LEU A 20 -7.34 -12.57 -9.59
CA LEU A 20 -7.66 -13.70 -10.48
C LEU A 20 -8.24 -13.22 -11.82
N THR A 21 -8.80 -12.01 -11.85
CA THR A 21 -9.20 -11.31 -13.06
C THR A 21 -8.20 -10.18 -13.34
N PHE A 22 -7.43 -10.24 -14.43
CA PHE A 22 -6.36 -9.26 -14.68
C PHE A 22 -6.84 -7.79 -14.58
N TRP A 23 -7.99 -7.48 -15.19
CA TRP A 23 -8.60 -6.15 -15.15
C TRP A 23 -9.21 -5.78 -13.80
N GLY A 24 -9.86 -6.73 -13.13
CA GLY A 24 -10.43 -6.50 -11.80
C GLY A 24 -9.35 -6.24 -10.75
N GLY A 25 -8.21 -6.92 -10.84
CA GLY A 25 -7.06 -6.70 -9.97
C GLY A 25 -6.51 -5.28 -10.08
N ILE A 26 -6.35 -4.75 -11.30
CA ILE A 26 -5.89 -3.38 -11.52
C ILE A 26 -6.85 -2.36 -10.89
N MET A 27 -8.16 -2.50 -11.14
CA MET A 27 -9.16 -1.57 -10.60
C MET A 27 -9.24 -1.64 -9.08
N ALA A 28 -9.24 -2.84 -8.51
CA ALA A 28 -9.23 -3.05 -7.07
C ALA A 28 -7.97 -2.47 -6.42
N GLN A 29 -6.80 -2.61 -7.06
CA GLN A 29 -5.53 -2.06 -6.57
C GLN A 29 -5.56 -0.52 -6.48
N ILE A 30 -6.20 0.15 -7.43
CA ILE A 30 -6.40 1.61 -7.39
C ILE A 30 -7.25 1.99 -6.18
N VAL A 31 -8.38 1.32 -5.97
CA VAL A 31 -9.26 1.55 -4.81
C VAL A 31 -8.53 1.29 -3.49
N LEU A 32 -7.78 0.18 -3.41
CA LEU A 32 -6.95 -0.16 -2.25
C LEU A 32 -5.92 0.93 -1.95
N GLY A 33 -5.24 1.45 -2.98
CA GLY A 33 -4.27 2.54 -2.85
C GLY A 33 -4.90 3.83 -2.31
N LEU A 34 -6.09 4.21 -2.79
CA LEU A 34 -6.81 5.39 -2.29
C LEU A 34 -7.16 5.24 -0.80
N VAL A 35 -7.65 4.06 -0.40
CA VAL A 35 -7.96 3.80 1.01
C VAL A 35 -6.70 3.83 1.88
N GLN A 36 -5.57 3.35 1.37
CA GLN A 36 -4.28 3.42 2.08
C GLN A 36 -3.78 4.86 2.25
N ILE A 37 -4.02 5.74 1.29
CA ILE A 37 -3.72 7.18 1.44
C ILE A 37 -4.56 7.78 2.57
N LEU A 38 -5.87 7.50 2.61
CA LEU A 38 -6.76 7.98 3.67
C LEU A 38 -6.34 7.47 5.06
N MET A 39 -5.96 6.19 5.15
CA MET A 39 -5.41 5.61 6.38
C MET A 39 -4.08 6.25 6.79
N SER A 40 -3.20 6.52 5.83
CA SER A 40 -1.91 7.18 6.06
C SER A 40 -2.09 8.61 6.60
N ILE A 41 -3.06 9.37 6.09
CA ILE A 41 -3.40 10.70 6.61
C ILE A 41 -3.86 10.59 8.07
N THR A 42 -4.75 9.64 8.36
CA THR A 42 -5.25 9.43 9.73
C THR A 42 -4.13 9.07 10.70
N LEU A 43 -3.17 8.25 10.22
CA LEU A 43 -1.95 7.86 10.93
C LEU A 43 -1.04 9.05 11.23
N ILE A 44 -0.92 10.00 10.30
CA ILE A 44 -0.14 11.23 10.48
C ILE A 44 -0.80 12.13 11.53
N VAL A 45 -2.12 12.30 11.49
CA VAL A 45 -2.86 13.12 12.48
C VAL A 45 -2.66 12.58 13.90
N HIS A 46 -2.69 11.25 14.07
CA HIS A 46 -2.51 10.60 15.38
C HIS A 46 -1.07 10.17 15.65
N PHE A 47 -0.10 10.68 14.89
CA PHE A 47 1.27 10.18 14.90
C PHE A 47 1.91 10.23 16.29
N LYS A 48 1.61 11.26 17.09
CA LYS A 48 2.16 11.42 18.45
C LYS A 48 1.77 10.24 19.37
N ALA A 49 0.55 9.71 19.23
CA ALA A 49 0.02 8.62 20.05
C ALA A 49 0.57 7.23 19.69
N LEU A 50 1.30 7.10 18.57
CA LEU A 50 1.82 5.81 18.11
C LEU A 50 3.10 5.40 18.87
N SER A 51 3.30 4.09 19.01
CA SER A 51 4.53 3.53 19.57
C SER A 51 5.77 3.84 18.70
N LYS A 52 6.96 3.87 19.30
CA LYS A 52 8.23 4.15 18.59
C LYS A 52 8.46 3.19 17.41
N LEU A 53 8.08 1.92 17.57
CA LEU A 53 8.22 0.89 16.55
C LEU A 53 7.29 1.17 15.35
N VAL A 54 6.01 1.47 15.60
CA VAL A 54 5.05 1.82 14.53
C VAL A 54 5.50 3.07 13.78
N LYS A 55 5.98 4.09 14.50
CA LYS A 55 6.53 5.31 13.89
C LYS A 55 7.70 5.00 12.93
N LYS A 56 8.63 4.12 13.34
CA LYS A 56 9.76 3.70 12.51
C LYS A 56 9.28 2.95 11.26
N LEU A 57 8.36 2.00 11.42
CA LEU A 57 7.79 1.26 10.29
C LEU A 57 7.05 2.18 9.32
N PHE A 58 6.24 3.11 9.82
CA PHE A 58 5.50 4.06 8.98
C PHE A 58 6.45 5.01 8.21
N LYS A 59 7.51 5.51 8.85
CA LYS A 59 8.55 6.28 8.15
C LYS A 59 9.21 5.46 7.04
N SER A 60 9.56 4.21 7.32
CA SER A 60 10.10 3.29 6.30
C SER A 60 9.13 3.10 5.14
N TYR A 61 7.84 2.88 5.44
CA TYR A 61 6.80 2.75 4.42
C TYR A 61 6.71 3.97 3.51
N VAL A 62 6.69 5.19 4.08
CA VAL A 62 6.62 6.43 3.30
C VAL A 62 7.86 6.59 2.41
N ILE A 63 9.06 6.36 2.95
CA ILE A 63 10.31 6.44 2.18
C ILE A 63 10.30 5.42 1.04
N THR A 64 10.01 4.15 1.33
CA THR A 64 9.96 3.09 0.34
C THR A 64 8.92 3.36 -0.76
N THR A 65 7.73 3.85 -0.38
CA THR A 65 6.68 4.23 -1.32
C THR A 65 7.15 5.36 -2.25
N ALA A 66 7.75 6.42 -1.69
CA ALA A 66 8.29 7.53 -2.47
C ALA A 66 9.42 7.07 -3.42
N SER A 67 10.33 6.22 -2.94
CA SER A 67 11.40 5.65 -3.76
C SER A 67 10.85 4.84 -4.94
N PHE A 68 9.83 4.00 -4.72
CA PHE A 68 9.22 3.24 -5.81
C PHE A 68 8.49 4.14 -6.81
N ILE A 69 7.78 5.18 -6.37
CA ILE A 69 7.15 6.16 -7.27
C ILE A 69 8.18 6.81 -8.19
N VAL A 70 9.31 7.26 -7.63
CA VAL A 70 10.40 7.86 -8.40
C VAL A 70 11.00 6.85 -9.38
N LEU A 71 11.26 5.63 -8.92
CA LEU A 71 11.83 4.55 -9.74
C LEU A 71 10.91 4.19 -10.92
N PHE A 72 9.61 4.03 -10.70
CA PHE A 72 8.65 3.76 -11.77
C PHE A 72 8.55 4.91 -12.77
N ARG A 73 8.63 6.17 -12.32
CA ARG A 73 8.64 7.33 -13.19
C ARG A 73 9.87 7.38 -14.09
N ILE A 74 11.04 7.09 -13.52
CA ILE A 74 12.31 7.04 -14.27
C ILE A 74 12.26 5.92 -15.31
N ILE A 75 11.88 4.71 -14.91
CA ILE A 75 11.78 3.54 -15.82
C ILE A 75 10.79 3.80 -16.96
N GLY A 76 9.63 4.40 -16.66
CA GLY A 76 8.65 4.76 -17.67
C GLY A 76 9.17 5.78 -18.68
N HIS A 77 10.04 6.71 -18.27
CA HIS A 77 10.68 7.68 -19.16
C HIS A 77 11.69 7.03 -20.12
N PHE A 78 12.32 5.92 -19.73
CA PHE A 78 13.22 5.15 -20.60
C PHE A 78 12.49 4.28 -21.65
N GLY A 79 11.17 4.43 -21.79
CA GLY A 79 10.41 3.73 -22.82
C GLY A 79 10.20 2.24 -22.53
N ILE A 80 10.48 1.78 -21.30
CA ILE A 80 10.13 0.44 -20.83
C ILE A 80 8.62 0.42 -20.56
N GLY A 81 7.84 0.49 -21.64
CA GLY A 81 6.37 0.42 -21.63
C GLY A 81 5.93 -0.97 -22.10
N GLY A 82 5.08 -1.63 -21.33
CA GLY A 82 4.53 -2.93 -21.72
C GLY A 82 3.93 -3.71 -20.56
N PHE A 83 3.44 -4.92 -20.85
CA PHE A 83 2.83 -5.80 -19.85
C PHE A 83 3.76 -6.09 -18.67
N GLN A 84 5.06 -6.30 -18.91
CA GLN A 84 6.05 -6.56 -17.86
C GLN A 84 6.14 -5.41 -16.84
N PHE A 85 6.06 -4.16 -17.31
CA PHE A 85 6.07 -2.99 -16.45
C PHE A 85 4.80 -2.91 -15.58
N ILE A 86 3.63 -3.21 -16.17
CA ILE A 86 2.35 -3.27 -15.43
C ILE A 86 2.39 -4.37 -14.37
N PHE A 87 2.91 -5.56 -14.71
CA PHE A 87 3.06 -6.67 -13.77
C PHE A 87 4.00 -6.30 -12.61
N LEU A 88 5.14 -5.68 -12.89
CA LEU A 88 6.08 -5.21 -11.86
C LEU A 88 5.41 -4.17 -10.95
N TRP A 89 4.68 -3.22 -11.54
CA TRP A 89 3.93 -2.20 -10.80
C TRP A 89 2.87 -2.83 -9.89
N LEU A 90 2.10 -3.80 -10.39
CA LEU A 90 1.10 -4.52 -9.59
C LEU A 90 1.75 -5.28 -8.43
N PHE A 91 2.84 -5.99 -8.68
CA PHE A 91 3.54 -6.77 -7.65
C PHE A 91 4.11 -5.88 -6.54
N VAL A 92 4.80 -4.79 -6.91
CA VAL A 92 5.34 -3.83 -5.94
C VAL A 92 4.22 -3.14 -5.15
N SER A 93 3.13 -2.75 -5.82
CA SER A 93 1.99 -2.10 -5.17
C SER A 93 1.30 -3.03 -4.18
N MET A 94 1.17 -4.32 -4.48
CA MET A 94 0.67 -5.33 -3.54
C MET A 94 1.62 -5.50 -2.35
N GLY A 95 2.94 -5.54 -2.59
CA GLY A 95 3.94 -5.58 -1.53
C GLY A 95 3.84 -4.39 -0.57
N LEU A 96 3.69 -3.18 -1.11
CA LEU A 96 3.44 -1.97 -0.32
C LEU A 96 2.12 -2.05 0.45
N ALA A 97 1.07 -2.59 -0.17
CA ALA A 97 -0.21 -2.76 0.49
C ALA A 97 -0.14 -3.72 1.69
N LEU A 98 0.56 -4.84 1.54
CA LEU A 98 0.82 -5.79 2.62
C LEU A 98 1.69 -5.18 3.71
N PHE A 99 2.67 -4.35 3.36
CA PHE A 99 3.48 -3.63 4.35
C PHE A 99 2.64 -2.62 5.15
N HIS A 100 1.78 -1.85 4.47
CA HIS A 100 0.83 -0.96 5.12
C HIS A 100 -0.13 -1.74 6.03
N PHE A 101 -0.59 -2.91 5.59
CA PHE A 101 -1.40 -3.81 6.40
C PHE A 101 -0.70 -4.27 7.67
N TYR A 102 0.57 -4.67 7.59
CA TYR A 102 1.37 -5.04 8.75
C TYR A 102 1.49 -3.88 9.75
N ILE A 103 1.65 -2.64 9.28
CA ILE A 103 1.65 -1.45 10.15
C ILE A 103 0.30 -1.31 10.86
N THR A 104 -0.82 -1.40 10.13
CA THR A 104 -2.17 -1.33 10.72
C THR A 104 -2.44 -2.46 11.72
N TYR A 105 -1.87 -3.65 11.49
CA TYR A 105 -1.94 -4.77 12.44
C TYR A 105 -1.19 -4.46 13.73
N LYS A 106 0.05 -3.94 13.64
CA LYS A 106 0.84 -3.55 14.81
C LYS A 106 0.19 -2.43 15.62
N ILE A 107 -0.57 -1.55 14.98
CA ILE A 107 -1.37 -0.52 15.65
C ILE A 107 -2.56 -1.11 16.39
N LYS A 108 -3.21 -2.15 15.84
CA LYS A 108 -4.32 -2.85 16.51
C LYS A 108 -3.87 -3.59 17.77
N LEU A 109 -2.61 -4.04 17.79
CA LEU A 109 -2.03 -4.87 18.85
C LEU A 109 -1.32 -4.06 19.95
N SER A 110 -0.99 -2.79 19.67
CA SER A 110 -0.41 -1.83 20.61
C SER A 110 -1.48 -1.06 21.38
#